data_AF-A0A6J6FS08-F1
#
_entry.id   AF-A0A6J6FS08-F1
#
_cell.length_a   1.000
_cell.length_b   1.000
_cell.length_c   1.000
_cell.angle_alpha   90.00
_cell.angle_beta   90.00
_cell.angle_gamma   90.00
#
_symmetry.space_group_name_H-M   'P 1'
#
loop_
_entity.id
_entity.type
_entity.pdbx_description
1 polymer ?
#
loop_
_entity_poly.entity_id
_entity_poly.type
_entity_poly.pdbx_seq_one_letter_code
_entity_poly.pdbx_strand_id
1 'polypeptide(L)'
;MRRWFVENCSPGDFSGTLSQAMKDCDIFIGVSAPNVLTEADIKSMAKDAIVFALANPDPEIDPVIARKYAAVVATGRSDQPNQINNVLVFPGIFRGLLDGNITKITDDMLIRAADAIASCVSADQLNANFIVPSVFDLNVVQKVAAAVKKNS
;
A
#
# COMPACT_ATOMS: atom_id res chain seq x y z
N MET A 1 8.17 19.11 0.13
CA MET A 1 7.64 17.77 0.41
C MET A 1 8.06 17.25 1.78
N ARG A 2 9.34 16.90 2.02
CA ARG A 2 9.78 16.36 3.35
C ARG A 2 9.41 17.24 4.56
N ARG A 3 9.61 18.56 4.47
CA ARG A 3 9.23 19.51 5.54
C ARG A 3 7.72 19.50 5.84
N TRP A 4 6.90 19.46 4.80
CA TRP A 4 5.44 19.44 4.94
C TRP A 4 4.97 18.21 5.74
N PHE A 5 5.55 17.02 5.49
CA PHE A 5 5.24 15.82 6.26
C PHE A 5 5.60 15.98 7.75
N VAL A 6 6.76 16.55 8.06
CA VAL A 6 7.17 16.79 9.46
C VAL A 6 6.19 17.75 10.15
N GLU A 7 5.72 18.78 9.45
CA GLU A 7 4.83 19.80 10.01
C GLU A 7 3.36 19.36 10.10
N ASN A 8 2.91 18.39 9.29
CA ASN A 8 1.48 18.07 9.15
C ASN A 8 1.10 16.63 9.48
N CYS A 9 2.04 15.67 9.44
CA CYS A 9 1.70 14.24 9.55
C CYS A 9 2.09 13.60 10.88
N SER A 10 2.70 14.35 11.80
CA SER A 10 2.90 13.94 13.19
C SER A 10 2.27 14.99 14.12
N PRO A 11 0.94 15.17 14.09
CA PRO A 11 0.27 16.11 14.97
C PRO A 11 0.47 15.67 16.42
N GLY A 12 1.11 16.51 17.23
CA GLY A 12 1.42 16.22 18.63
C GLY A 12 2.90 16.39 18.96
N ASP A 13 3.27 15.98 20.16
CA ASP A 13 4.62 16.08 20.72
C ASP A 13 5.29 14.70 20.85
N PHE A 14 4.75 13.67 20.19
CA PHE A 14 5.34 12.34 20.20
C PHE A 14 6.77 12.37 19.65
N SER A 15 7.70 11.97 20.50
CA SER A 15 9.12 11.79 20.17
C SER A 15 9.58 10.50 20.85
N GLY A 16 9.97 9.52 20.05
CA GLY A 16 10.25 8.18 20.56
C GLY A 16 10.80 7.24 19.50
N THR A 17 10.96 5.99 19.89
CA THR A 17 11.40 4.91 18.99
C THR A 17 10.25 4.41 18.13
N LEU A 18 10.59 3.67 17.06
CA LEU A 18 9.61 2.96 16.24
C LEU A 18 8.71 2.06 17.09
N SER A 19 9.29 1.26 17.99
CA SER A 19 8.53 0.39 18.91
C SER A 19 7.51 1.15 19.77
N GLN A 20 7.85 2.36 20.21
CA GLN A 20 6.91 3.20 20.97
C GLN A 20 5.77 3.71 20.08
N ALA A 21 6.05 4.04 18.82
CA ALA A 21 5.05 4.50 17.85
C ALA A 21 4.12 3.36 17.38
N MET A 22 4.57 2.11 17.45
CA MET A 22 3.79 0.93 17.06
C MET A 22 2.67 0.58 18.04
N LYS A 23 2.81 0.99 19.30
CA LYS A 23 1.82 0.69 20.32
C LYS A 23 0.47 1.33 19.99
N ASP A 24 -0.60 0.53 20.02
CA ASP A 24 -1.98 0.94 19.71
C ASP A 24 -2.15 1.54 18.29
N CYS A 25 -1.17 1.33 17.39
CA CYS A 25 -1.24 1.80 16.01
C CYS A 25 -2.16 0.90 15.17
N ASP A 26 -3.05 1.50 14.37
CA ASP A 26 -3.96 0.75 13.49
C ASP A 26 -3.26 0.25 12.22
N ILE A 27 -2.34 1.05 11.66
CA ILE A 27 -1.74 0.78 10.35
C ILE A 27 -0.25 1.10 10.37
N PHE A 28 0.57 0.11 10.05
CA PHE A 28 1.99 0.29 9.73
C PHE A 28 2.22 0.20 8.22
N ILE A 29 2.92 1.18 7.65
CA ILE A 29 3.39 1.14 6.25
C ILE A 29 4.90 1.35 6.24
N GLY A 30 5.64 0.26 6.04
CA GLY A 30 7.09 0.24 5.89
C GLY A 30 7.49 0.25 4.41
N VAL A 31 8.44 1.12 4.08
CA VAL A 31 9.07 1.23 2.75
C VAL A 31 10.59 1.41 2.86
N SER A 32 11.19 0.93 3.95
CA SER A 32 12.53 1.36 4.38
C SER A 32 13.58 0.25 4.29
N ALA A 33 13.82 -0.47 5.39
CA ALA A 33 14.92 -1.39 5.58
C ALA A 33 14.42 -2.71 6.19
N PRO A 34 15.11 -3.82 5.93
CA PRO A 34 14.69 -5.13 6.42
C PRO A 34 14.80 -5.25 7.95
N ASN A 35 13.93 -6.06 8.55
CA ASN A 35 13.99 -6.47 9.97
C ASN A 35 14.04 -5.31 10.99
N VAL A 36 13.36 -4.21 10.70
CA VAL A 36 13.27 -3.05 11.62
C VAL A 36 12.19 -3.21 12.69
N LEU A 37 11.27 -4.16 12.52
CA LEU A 37 10.22 -4.48 13.48
C LEU A 37 10.46 -5.85 14.12
N THR A 38 10.02 -5.98 15.36
CA THR A 38 10.03 -7.22 16.14
C THR A 38 8.62 -7.80 16.26
N GLU A 39 8.50 -9.06 16.67
CA GLU A 39 7.20 -9.69 16.99
C GLU A 39 6.45 -8.92 18.08
N ALA A 40 7.17 -8.38 19.07
CA ALA A 40 6.59 -7.59 20.16
C ALA A 40 5.96 -6.30 19.65
N ASP A 41 6.55 -5.66 18.63
CA ASP A 41 6.02 -4.43 18.04
C ASP A 41 4.65 -4.70 17.39
N ILE A 42 4.54 -5.77 16.57
CA ILE A 42 3.27 -6.13 15.93
C ILE A 42 2.21 -6.52 16.97
N LYS A 43 2.61 -7.26 18.01
CA LYS A 43 1.70 -7.64 19.10
C LYS A 43 1.18 -6.43 19.89
N SER A 44 1.92 -5.32 19.91
CA SER A 44 1.53 -4.09 20.61
C SER A 44 0.58 -3.20 19.83
N MET A 45 0.35 -3.48 18.55
CA MET A 45 -0.56 -2.71 17.70
C MET A 45 -2.02 -2.85 18.14
N ALA A 46 -2.88 -1.99 17.60
CA ALA A 46 -4.31 -2.06 17.82
C ALA A 46 -4.90 -3.40 17.34
N LYS A 47 -6.09 -3.74 17.85
CA LYS A 47 -6.84 -4.89 17.34
C LYS A 47 -7.17 -4.68 15.86
N ASP A 48 -7.10 -5.76 15.09
CA ASP A 48 -7.38 -5.77 13.65
C ASP A 48 -6.42 -4.90 12.82
N ALA A 49 -5.19 -4.71 13.32
CA ALA A 49 -4.15 -3.92 12.67
C ALA A 49 -3.80 -4.38 11.24
N ILE A 50 -3.36 -3.41 10.43
CA ILE A 50 -2.90 -3.59 9.05
C ILE A 50 -1.39 -3.35 8.98
N VAL A 51 -0.64 -4.31 8.43
CA VAL A 51 0.82 -4.23 8.30
C VAL A 51 1.22 -4.35 6.83
N PHE A 52 1.74 -3.26 6.26
CA PHE A 52 2.33 -3.24 4.94
C PHE A 52 3.85 -3.20 5.09
N ALA A 53 4.52 -4.34 4.94
CA ALA A 53 5.97 -4.49 5.02
C ALA A 53 6.53 -4.59 3.59
N LEU A 54 6.81 -3.44 2.96
CA LEU A 54 7.05 -3.33 1.52
C LEU A 54 8.54 -3.26 1.15
N ALA A 55 9.47 -3.31 2.12
CA ALA A 55 10.88 -3.43 1.81
C ALA A 55 11.18 -4.70 0.99
N ASN A 56 12.13 -4.60 0.06
CA ASN A 56 12.56 -5.70 -0.80
C ASN A 56 14.09 -5.86 -0.74
N PRO A 57 14.63 -7.08 -0.88
CA PRO A 57 13.91 -8.36 -0.96
C PRO A 57 13.36 -8.84 0.40
N ASP A 58 13.97 -8.37 1.48
CA ASP A 58 13.63 -8.73 2.85
C ASP A 58 12.71 -7.64 3.45
N PRO A 59 11.49 -7.99 3.94
CA PRO A 59 10.56 -7.03 4.52
C PRO A 59 11.02 -6.49 5.89
N GLU A 60 10.31 -5.48 6.38
CA GLU A 60 10.50 -4.90 7.71
C GLU A 60 10.26 -5.90 8.86
N ILE A 61 9.44 -6.93 8.62
CA ILE A 61 9.12 -8.04 9.53
C ILE A 61 8.80 -9.29 8.70
N ASP A 62 9.12 -10.48 9.19
CA ASP A 62 8.67 -11.73 8.58
C ASP A 62 7.12 -11.74 8.47
N PRO A 63 6.55 -11.88 7.26
CA PRO A 63 5.10 -11.90 7.07
C PRO A 63 4.39 -13.01 7.87
N VAL A 64 5.06 -14.15 8.12
CA VAL A 64 4.52 -15.24 8.94
C VAL A 64 4.37 -14.80 10.39
N ILE A 65 5.31 -14.02 10.91
CA ILE A 65 5.24 -13.46 12.26
C ILE A 65 4.13 -12.40 12.31
N ALA A 66 4.09 -11.48 11.34
CA ALA A 66 3.10 -10.41 11.32
C ALA A 66 1.65 -10.95 11.31
N ARG A 67 1.37 -11.99 10.49
CA ARG A 67 0.03 -12.59 10.38
C ARG A 67 -0.50 -13.25 11.66
N LYS A 68 0.35 -13.51 12.66
CA LYS A 68 -0.11 -14.02 13.96
C LYS A 68 -0.91 -12.99 14.75
N TYR A 69 -0.69 -11.69 14.48
CA TYR A 69 -1.22 -10.59 15.29
C TYR A 69 -1.97 -9.54 14.46
N ALA A 70 -1.56 -9.30 13.22
CA ALA A 70 -2.21 -8.37 12.30
C ALA A 70 -3.34 -9.05 11.52
N ALA A 71 -4.45 -8.33 11.31
CA ALA A 71 -5.57 -8.83 10.51
C ALA A 71 -5.25 -8.86 9.02
N VAL A 72 -4.47 -7.89 8.53
CA VAL A 72 -4.05 -7.80 7.13
C VAL A 72 -2.55 -7.61 7.06
N VAL A 73 -1.90 -8.43 6.23
CA VAL A 73 -0.47 -8.29 5.93
C VAL A 73 -0.27 -8.22 4.42
N ALA A 74 0.45 -7.19 3.97
CA ALA A 74 0.83 -6.99 2.58
C ALA A 74 2.34 -6.79 2.46
N THR A 75 2.92 -7.25 1.34
CA THR A 75 4.37 -7.20 1.12
C THR A 75 4.71 -6.88 -0.33
N GLY A 76 5.98 -6.58 -0.64
CA GLY A 76 6.45 -6.49 -2.03
C GLY A 76 6.68 -7.85 -2.71
N ARG A 77 6.73 -8.94 -1.93
CA ARG A 77 7.12 -10.26 -2.41
C ARG A 77 5.98 -10.97 -3.15
N SER A 78 6.31 -11.69 -4.22
CA SER A 78 5.34 -12.41 -5.06
C SER A 78 4.90 -13.76 -4.51
N ASP A 79 5.62 -14.30 -3.52
CA ASP A 79 5.28 -15.56 -2.84
C ASP A 79 4.31 -15.38 -1.67
N GLN A 80 3.80 -14.15 -1.46
CA GLN A 80 2.91 -13.79 -0.35
C GLN A 80 1.55 -13.28 -0.85
N PRO A 81 0.45 -13.56 -0.13
CA PRO A 81 -0.81 -12.84 -0.31
C PRO A 81 -0.62 -11.33 -0.20
N ASN A 82 -1.48 -10.58 -0.88
CA ASN A 82 -1.46 -9.12 -0.93
C ASN A 82 -0.11 -8.53 -1.40
N GLN A 83 0.37 -8.96 -2.57
CA GLN A 83 1.56 -8.36 -3.17
C GLN A 83 1.26 -6.93 -3.64
N ILE A 84 1.94 -5.95 -3.06
CA ILE A 84 1.93 -4.56 -3.54
C ILE A 84 3.07 -4.38 -4.53
N ASN A 85 2.73 -4.18 -5.80
CA ASN A 85 3.71 -4.05 -6.87
C ASN A 85 3.34 -2.91 -7.84
N ASN A 86 4.32 -2.13 -8.25
CA ASN A 86 4.11 -1.00 -9.17
C ASN A 86 3.63 -1.44 -10.56
N VAL A 87 3.80 -2.72 -10.94
CA VAL A 87 3.22 -3.30 -12.16
C VAL A 87 1.70 -3.12 -12.22
N LEU A 88 1.01 -3.04 -11.07
CA LEU A 88 -0.42 -2.79 -11.01
C LEU A 88 -0.83 -1.42 -11.56
N VAL A 89 0.08 -0.44 -11.59
CA VAL A 89 -0.28 0.95 -11.90
C VAL A 89 0.39 1.47 -13.17
N PHE A 90 1.68 1.16 -13.41
CA PHE A 90 2.43 1.80 -14.49
C PHE A 90 1.81 1.59 -15.88
N PRO A 91 1.45 0.37 -16.32
CA PRO A 91 0.91 0.17 -17.66
C PRO A 91 -0.38 0.96 -17.89
N GLY A 92 -1.26 0.99 -16.89
CA GLY A 92 -2.53 1.70 -16.95
C GLY A 92 -2.35 3.22 -16.97
N ILE A 93 -1.48 3.76 -16.09
CA ILE A 93 -1.18 5.21 -16.07
C ILE A 93 -0.66 5.65 -17.45
N PHE A 94 0.37 5.00 -17.99
CA PHE A 94 0.94 5.40 -19.27
C PHE A 94 -0.06 5.28 -20.43
N ARG A 95 -0.86 4.19 -20.46
CA ARG A 95 -1.92 4.04 -21.45
C ARG A 95 -2.92 5.19 -21.38
N GLY A 96 -3.40 5.54 -20.19
CA GLY A 96 -4.34 6.64 -19.98
C GLY A 96 -3.78 8.00 -20.39
N LEU A 97 -2.51 8.28 -20.06
CA LEU A 97 -1.82 9.51 -20.46
C LEU A 97 -1.72 9.63 -21.99
N LEU A 98 -1.31 8.55 -22.67
CA LEU A 98 -1.19 8.50 -24.13
C LEU A 98 -2.56 8.63 -24.81
N ASP A 99 -3.59 7.96 -24.29
CA ASP A 99 -4.96 8.07 -24.83
C ASP A 99 -5.60 9.44 -24.66
N GLY A 100 -5.20 10.17 -23.62
CA GLY A 100 -5.72 11.50 -23.29
C GLY A 100 -4.86 12.65 -23.81
N ASN A 101 -3.71 12.38 -24.44
CA ASN A 101 -2.68 13.39 -24.74
C ASN A 101 -2.31 14.25 -23.51
N ILE A 102 -2.26 13.63 -22.32
CA ILE A 102 -2.00 14.31 -21.06
C ILE A 102 -0.49 14.45 -20.85
N THR A 103 -0.02 15.67 -20.62
CA THR A 103 1.41 15.98 -20.43
C THR A 103 1.84 16.11 -18.98
N LYS A 104 0.89 16.10 -18.03
CA LYS A 104 1.16 16.26 -16.61
C LYS A 104 0.34 15.28 -15.77
N ILE A 105 1.00 14.58 -14.87
CA ILE A 105 0.35 13.75 -13.84
C ILE A 105 -0.01 14.66 -12.66
N THR A 106 -1.23 14.55 -12.15
CA THR A 106 -1.71 15.26 -10.96
C THR A 106 -2.01 14.28 -9.82
N ASP A 107 -2.06 14.77 -8.59
CA ASP A 107 -2.37 13.93 -7.41
C ASP A 107 -3.77 13.31 -7.51
N ASP A 108 -4.75 14.05 -8.04
CA ASP A 108 -6.10 13.55 -8.30
C ASP A 108 -6.10 12.38 -9.31
N MET A 109 -5.25 12.42 -10.34
CA MET A 109 -5.08 11.28 -11.25
C MET A 109 -4.48 10.05 -10.54
N LEU A 110 -3.55 10.26 -9.60
CA LEU A 110 -2.96 9.16 -8.82
C LEU A 110 -3.99 8.55 -7.86
N ILE A 111 -4.82 9.36 -7.21
CA ILE A 111 -5.92 8.90 -6.36
C ILE A 111 -6.91 8.08 -7.19
N ARG A 112 -7.34 8.59 -8.35
CA ARG A 112 -8.23 7.85 -9.26
C ARG A 112 -7.64 6.54 -9.76
N ALA A 113 -6.33 6.51 -10.01
CA ALA A 113 -5.64 5.28 -10.38
C ALA A 113 -5.65 4.26 -9.23
N ALA A 114 -5.42 4.71 -7.98
CA ALA A 114 -5.50 3.86 -6.80
C ALA A 114 -6.93 3.30 -6.60
N ASP A 115 -7.95 4.15 -6.72
CA ASP A 115 -9.37 3.73 -6.64
C ASP A 115 -9.72 2.71 -7.73
N ALA A 116 -9.20 2.90 -8.95
CA ALA A 116 -9.40 1.98 -10.06
C ALA A 116 -8.80 0.60 -9.76
N ILE A 117 -7.59 0.54 -9.20
CA ILE A 117 -6.95 -0.72 -8.77
C ILE A 117 -7.79 -1.39 -7.68
N ALA A 118 -8.17 -0.66 -6.63
CA ALA A 118 -8.99 -1.19 -5.54
C ALA A 118 -10.33 -1.75 -6.04
N SER A 119 -10.97 -1.09 -7.00
CA SER A 119 -12.23 -1.55 -7.61
C SER A 119 -12.13 -2.85 -8.41
N CYS A 120 -10.93 -3.38 -8.64
CA CYS A 120 -10.72 -4.67 -9.30
C CYS A 120 -10.97 -5.84 -8.34
N VAL A 121 -10.94 -5.60 -7.03
CA VAL A 121 -11.33 -6.60 -6.03
C VAL A 121 -12.82 -6.46 -5.76
N SER A 122 -13.60 -7.48 -6.09
CA SER A 122 -15.02 -7.49 -5.79
C SER A 122 -15.29 -7.70 -4.29
N ALA A 123 -16.45 -7.25 -3.80
CA ALA A 123 -16.85 -7.45 -2.41
C ALA A 123 -16.88 -8.94 -2.01
N ASP A 124 -17.24 -9.83 -2.95
CA ASP A 124 -17.30 -11.28 -2.71
C ASP A 124 -15.92 -11.93 -2.59
N GLN A 125 -14.88 -11.31 -3.17
CA GLN A 125 -13.50 -11.79 -3.11
C GLN A 125 -12.72 -11.16 -1.96
N LEU A 126 -13.16 -9.99 -1.48
CA LEU A 126 -12.45 -9.21 -0.48
C LEU A 126 -12.32 -9.99 0.85
N ASN A 127 -11.09 -10.25 1.25
CA ASN A 127 -10.77 -10.86 2.53
C ASN A 127 -9.36 -10.46 2.97
N ALA A 128 -8.96 -10.86 4.18
CA ALA A 128 -7.65 -10.54 4.76
C ALA A 128 -6.44 -10.88 3.88
N ASN A 129 -6.57 -11.87 3.00
CA ASN A 129 -5.52 -12.34 2.09
C ASN A 129 -5.72 -11.88 0.63
N PHE A 130 -6.76 -11.10 0.34
CA PHE A 130 -7.06 -10.60 -1.01
C PHE A 130 -7.65 -9.19 -0.96
N ILE A 131 -6.77 -8.20 -0.75
CA ILE A 131 -7.13 -6.76 -0.70
C ILE A 131 -6.71 -6.00 -1.96
N VAL A 132 -5.88 -6.61 -2.80
CA VAL A 132 -5.28 -6.04 -4.01
C VAL A 132 -5.39 -7.08 -5.13
N PRO A 133 -5.70 -6.67 -6.38
CA PRO A 133 -5.83 -7.61 -7.49
C PRO A 133 -4.48 -8.26 -7.83
N SER A 134 -4.54 -9.37 -8.56
CA SER A 134 -3.35 -10.00 -9.13
C SER A 134 -2.67 -9.06 -10.12
N VAL A 135 -1.33 -9.08 -10.15
CA VAL A 135 -0.52 -8.37 -11.17
C VAL A 135 -0.78 -8.84 -12.60
N PHE A 136 -1.44 -9.99 -12.77
CA PHE A 136 -1.83 -10.55 -14.06
C PHE A 136 -3.29 -10.28 -14.44
N ASP A 137 -4.05 -9.55 -13.62
CA ASP A 137 -5.42 -9.17 -13.95
C ASP A 137 -5.43 -8.11 -15.06
N LEU A 138 -5.82 -8.53 -16.26
CA LEU A 138 -5.87 -7.68 -17.45
C LEU A 138 -6.85 -6.50 -17.31
N ASN A 139 -7.84 -6.60 -16.41
CA ASN A 139 -8.80 -5.53 -16.18
C ASN A 139 -8.17 -4.33 -15.47
N VAL A 140 -7.11 -4.55 -14.68
CA VAL A 140 -6.44 -3.49 -13.91
C VAL A 140 -5.92 -2.40 -14.86
N VAL A 141 -5.22 -2.80 -15.91
CA VAL A 141 -4.66 -1.86 -16.90
C VAL A 141 -5.76 -1.03 -17.57
N GLN A 142 -6.85 -1.69 -17.96
CA GLN A 142 -7.99 -1.02 -18.63
C GLN A 142 -8.68 -0.02 -17.70
N LYS A 143 -8.96 -0.42 -16.45
CA LYS A 143 -9.62 0.43 -15.46
C LYS A 143 -8.75 1.63 -15.06
N VAL A 144 -7.46 1.41 -14.81
CA VAL A 144 -6.52 2.50 -14.49
C VAL A 144 -6.39 3.47 -15.66
N ALA A 145 -6.24 2.98 -16.90
CA ALA A 145 -6.16 3.83 -18.09
C ALA A 145 -7.41 4.70 -18.27
N ALA A 146 -8.60 4.10 -18.11
CA ALA A 146 -9.86 4.82 -18.17
C ALA A 146 -9.98 5.88 -17.06
N ALA A 147 -9.58 5.54 -15.83
CA ALA A 147 -9.62 6.44 -14.68
C ALA A 147 -8.68 7.65 -14.84
N VAL A 148 -7.50 7.43 -15.42
CA VAL A 148 -6.49 8.46 -15.69
C VAL A 148 -6.93 9.38 -16.83
N LYS A 149 -7.52 8.84 -17.89
CA LYS A 149 -8.02 9.61 -19.04
C LYS A 149 -9.20 10.53 -18.69
N LYS A 150 -10.08 10.10 -17.77
CA LYS A 150 -11.29 10.84 -17.39
C LYS A 150 -10.88 12.24 -16.87
N ASN A 151 -11.37 13.33 -17.44
CA ASN A 151 -11.05 14.74 -17.08
C ASN A 151 -9.74 15.33 -17.65
N SER A 152 -9.34 14.92 -18.86
CA SER A 152 -8.65 15.84 -19.77
C SER A 152 -9.66 16.69 -20.53
#